data_AF-A0A3P7JMM0-F1
#
_entry.id   AF-A0A3P7JMM0-F1
#
_cell.length_a   1.000
_cell.length_b   1.000
_cell.length_c   1.000
_cell.angle_alpha   90.00
_cell.angle_beta   90.00
_cell.angle_gamma   90.00
#
_symmetry.space_group_name_H-M   'P 1'
#
loop_
_entity.id
_entity.type
_entity.pdbx_description
1 polymer ?
#
loop_
_entity_poly.entity_id
_entity_poly.type
_entity_poly.pdbx_seq_one_letter_code
_entity_poly.pdbx_strand_id
1 'polypeptide(L)'
;MSLFADFWFIDRGFDAVTPLLHELTLQAMCQDVLGIENDVYCYETGGKSHELILDENDELWIKTRHKHIADVSQEIVKGLKKLGDTKDASKAVADVKSIKDLSELIKKMPQHQKELNKFTSHFHLVEDCMRNYRNGVDKLCKVEQDLATHLNVQGERIKDPVRLMAPLLIDPELILLYILGQNGVTEENLNKLLQHANVPITEKETITNLALLGLNVTTQQGRKDIWTPTRRERANEQVYQTSRWVPVLKDIMEDTIDGKLDPKRFSSLPNHYAHEGRGFAKSARYGRWHKEGPTAAHSGPRLIVYVVGGVTYSEMRAAYE
;
A
#
# COMPACT_ATOMS: atom_id res chain seq x y z
N MET A 1 15.03 31.27 -11.15
CA MET A 1 14.71 30.26 -10.12
C MET A 1 14.57 28.95 -10.88
N SER A 2 15.56 28.06 -10.82
CA SER A 2 15.51 26.81 -11.58
C SER A 2 14.53 25.86 -10.89
N LEU A 3 13.46 25.49 -11.59
CA LEU A 3 12.52 24.45 -11.18
C LEU A 3 13.18 23.11 -11.48
N PHE A 4 13.85 22.52 -10.49
CA PHE A 4 14.46 21.20 -10.64
C PHE A 4 13.36 20.14 -10.52
N ALA A 5 13.21 19.29 -11.54
CA ALA A 5 12.34 18.13 -11.48
C ALA A 5 13.08 16.92 -12.03
N ASP A 6 13.11 15.84 -11.25
CA ASP A 6 13.60 14.54 -11.69
C ASP A 6 12.41 13.74 -12.22
N PHE A 7 12.59 13.10 -13.39
CA PHE A 7 11.57 12.25 -13.99
C PHE A 7 12.17 10.86 -14.28
N TRP A 8 11.72 9.86 -13.53
CA TRP A 8 12.05 8.45 -13.74
C TRP A 8 10.98 7.70 -14.54
N PHE A 9 11.44 6.95 -15.55
CA PHE A 9 10.66 5.93 -16.25
C PHE A 9 11.18 4.56 -15.82
N ILE A 10 10.30 3.71 -15.31
CA ILE A 10 10.64 2.41 -14.73
C ILE A 10 9.70 1.35 -15.31
N ASP A 11 10.18 0.16 -15.67
CA ASP A 11 9.31 -0.96 -16.04
C ASP A 11 8.84 -1.73 -14.80
N ARG A 12 7.68 -2.40 -14.86
CA ARG A 12 7.10 -3.17 -13.75
C ARG A 12 8.01 -4.29 -13.20
N GLY A 13 8.96 -4.78 -14.00
CA GLY A 13 9.91 -5.81 -13.60
C GLY A 13 10.86 -5.37 -12.48
N PHE A 14 10.96 -4.07 -12.20
CA PHE A 14 11.75 -3.54 -11.08
C PHE A 14 11.28 -4.06 -9.71
N ASP A 15 10.00 -4.36 -9.56
CA ASP A 15 9.37 -4.84 -8.34
C ASP A 15 8.11 -5.64 -8.69
N ALA A 16 8.23 -6.96 -8.71
CA ALA A 16 7.08 -7.84 -8.89
C ALA A 16 6.52 -8.36 -7.56
N VAL A 17 7.13 -8.03 -6.43
CA VAL A 17 6.67 -8.48 -5.11
C VAL A 17 5.54 -7.58 -4.63
N THR A 18 5.71 -6.26 -4.69
CA THR A 18 4.73 -5.29 -4.19
C THR A 18 3.31 -5.48 -4.75
N PRO A 19 3.10 -5.76 -6.05
CA PRO A 19 1.76 -5.99 -6.61
C PRO A 19 1.06 -7.27 -6.14
N LEU A 20 1.77 -8.21 -5.52
CA LEU A 20 1.24 -9.52 -5.11
C LEU A 20 0.87 -9.59 -3.63
N LEU A 21 1.15 -8.56 -2.85
CA LEU A 21 0.95 -8.57 -1.41
C LEU A 21 -0.41 -8.02 -1.04
N HIS A 22 -1.09 -8.73 -0.12
CA HIS A 22 -2.24 -8.17 0.57
C HIS A 22 -1.77 -7.01 1.46
N GLU A 23 -2.25 -5.81 1.15
CA GLU A 23 -1.84 -4.58 1.81
C GLU A 23 -2.89 -4.14 2.83
N LEU A 24 -2.45 -3.79 4.05
CA LEU A 24 -3.35 -3.54 5.18
C LEU A 24 -3.57 -2.04 5.47
N THR A 25 -3.17 -1.15 4.55
CA THR A 25 -3.60 0.26 4.59
C THR A 25 -4.95 0.43 3.91
N LEU A 26 -5.82 1.26 4.48
CA LEU A 26 -7.25 1.31 4.15
C LEU A 26 -7.54 1.26 2.65
N GLN A 27 -6.99 2.18 1.86
CA GLN A 27 -7.28 2.25 0.43
C GLN A 27 -6.87 1.01 -0.34
N ALA A 28 -5.65 0.53 -0.09
CA ALA A 28 -5.15 -0.67 -0.75
C ALA A 28 -5.98 -1.89 -0.37
N MET A 29 -6.27 -2.04 0.93
CA MET A 29 -7.06 -3.14 1.46
C MET A 29 -8.49 -3.14 0.90
N CYS A 30 -9.17 -2.00 0.85
CA CYS A 30 -10.53 -1.90 0.34
C CYS A 30 -10.64 -2.34 -1.12
N GLN A 31 -9.68 -1.92 -1.95
CA GLN A 31 -9.67 -2.23 -3.38
C GLN A 31 -9.40 -3.72 -3.63
N ASP A 32 -8.57 -4.32 -2.79
CA ASP A 32 -8.21 -5.73 -2.83
C ASP A 32 -9.35 -6.65 -2.35
N VAL A 33 -9.89 -6.41 -1.15
CA VAL A 33 -10.78 -7.38 -0.49
C VAL A 33 -12.28 -7.10 -0.65
N LEU A 34 -12.67 -5.93 -1.17
CA LEU A 34 -14.10 -5.55 -1.31
C LEU A 34 -14.57 -5.46 -2.76
N GLY A 35 -13.68 -5.56 -3.75
CA GLY A 35 -14.05 -5.48 -5.17
C GLY A 35 -14.68 -4.13 -5.53
N ILE A 36 -14.07 -3.03 -5.10
CA ILE A 36 -14.58 -1.68 -5.37
C ILE A 36 -14.44 -1.37 -6.86
N GLU A 37 -15.55 -0.97 -7.49
CA GLU A 37 -15.58 -0.56 -8.89
C GLU A 37 -15.80 0.95 -8.99
N ASN A 38 -14.98 1.63 -9.81
CA ASN A 38 -15.07 3.07 -10.06
C ASN A 38 -15.07 3.94 -8.78
N ASP A 39 -14.31 3.52 -7.76
CA ASP A 39 -14.21 4.21 -6.46
C ASP A 39 -15.54 4.35 -5.69
N VAL A 40 -16.53 3.50 -5.99
CA VAL A 40 -17.82 3.46 -5.29
C VAL A 40 -17.91 2.20 -4.42
N TYR A 41 -17.95 2.40 -3.11
CA TYR A 41 -18.25 1.34 -2.15
C TYR A 41 -19.76 1.26 -1.88
N CYS A 42 -20.32 0.06 -2.02
CA CYS A 42 -21.73 -0.21 -1.78
C CYS A 42 -21.90 -1.12 -0.56
N TYR A 43 -22.85 -0.78 0.32
CA TYR A 43 -23.21 -1.62 1.46
C TYR A 43 -24.72 -1.59 1.73
N GLU A 44 -25.25 -2.67 2.29
CA GLU A 44 -26.67 -2.78 2.63
C GLU A 44 -26.91 -2.63 4.14
N THR A 45 -27.90 -1.83 4.49
CA THR A 45 -28.41 -1.79 5.88
C THR A 45 -29.93 -1.62 5.87
N GLY A 46 -30.62 -2.44 6.66
CA GLY A 46 -32.09 -2.40 6.75
C GLY A 46 -32.82 -2.62 5.41
N GLY A 47 -32.23 -3.39 4.49
CA GLY A 47 -32.80 -3.65 3.16
C GLY A 47 -32.65 -2.48 2.18
N LYS A 48 -31.82 -1.48 2.48
CA LYS A 48 -31.48 -0.38 1.56
C LYS A 48 -30.00 -0.44 1.22
N SER A 49 -29.69 -0.23 -0.06
CA SER A 49 -28.32 -0.05 -0.53
C SER A 49 -27.87 1.40 -0.32
N HIS A 50 -26.63 1.56 0.12
CA HIS A 50 -25.96 2.83 0.36
C HIS A 50 -24.65 2.87 -0.41
N GLU A 51 -24.35 4.03 -0.99
CA GLU A 51 -23.14 4.26 -1.77
C GLU A 51 -22.23 5.28 -1.06
N LEU A 52 -20.93 4.98 -1.05
CA LEU A 52 -19.87 5.87 -0.58
C LEU A 52 -18.85 6.05 -1.70
N ILE A 53 -18.72 7.28 -2.18
CA ILE A 53 -17.70 7.66 -3.18
C ILE A 53 -16.39 7.95 -2.46
N LEU A 54 -15.33 7.26 -2.85
CA LEU A 54 -14.01 7.32 -2.22
C LEU A 54 -13.08 8.28 -2.97
N ASP A 55 -13.33 9.59 -2.86
CA ASP A 55 -12.62 10.61 -3.61
C ASP A 55 -11.95 11.69 -2.72
N GLU A 56 -11.27 12.63 -3.38
CA GLU A 56 -10.58 13.76 -2.73
C GLU A 56 -11.54 14.82 -2.16
N ASN A 57 -12.86 14.68 -2.35
CA ASN A 57 -13.85 15.56 -1.71
C ASN A 57 -14.21 15.06 -0.30
N ASP A 58 -13.78 13.84 0.04
CA ASP A 58 -13.95 13.27 1.37
C ASP A 58 -12.71 13.49 2.25
N GLU A 59 -12.76 14.51 3.11
CA GLU A 59 -11.69 14.79 4.08
C GLU A 59 -11.38 13.61 5.04
N LEU A 60 -12.39 12.80 5.40
CA LEU A 60 -12.18 11.64 6.25
C LEU A 60 -11.39 10.58 5.48
N TRP A 61 -11.78 10.31 4.23
CA TRP A 61 -11.06 9.41 3.33
C TRP A 61 -9.62 9.83 3.13
N ILE A 62 -9.34 11.09 2.77
CA ILE A 62 -7.97 11.62 2.60
C ILE A 62 -7.13 11.36 3.85
N LYS A 63 -7.73 11.58 5.03
CA LYS A 63 -7.03 11.42 6.32
C LYS A 63 -6.78 9.96 6.69
N THR A 64 -7.61 9.02 6.25
CA THR A 64 -7.55 7.61 6.67
C THR A 64 -7.01 6.65 5.61
N ARG A 65 -7.07 6.99 4.32
CA ARG A 65 -6.77 6.09 3.19
C ARG A 65 -5.40 5.41 3.24
N HIS A 66 -4.39 6.11 3.78
CA HIS A 66 -3.02 5.61 3.88
C HIS A 66 -2.68 5.06 5.27
N LYS A 67 -3.64 5.05 6.19
CA LYS A 67 -3.44 4.50 7.54
C LYS A 67 -3.66 3.00 7.54
N HIS A 68 -2.92 2.31 8.40
CA HIS A 68 -3.11 0.90 8.66
C HIS A 68 -4.50 0.65 9.26
N ILE A 69 -5.19 -0.40 8.80
CA ILE A 69 -6.60 -0.70 9.14
C ILE A 69 -6.85 -0.77 10.65
N ALA A 70 -5.86 -1.23 11.42
CA ALA A 70 -5.93 -1.29 12.89
C ALA A 70 -6.14 0.08 13.57
N ASP A 71 -5.72 1.16 12.93
CA ASP A 71 -5.78 2.52 13.47
C ASP A 71 -6.96 3.32 12.93
N VAL A 72 -7.56 2.89 11.82
CA VAL A 72 -8.59 3.65 11.09
C VAL A 72 -9.81 3.90 11.97
N SER A 73 -10.33 2.88 12.66
CA SER A 73 -11.51 3.04 13.52
C SER A 73 -11.28 4.11 14.61
N GLN A 74 -10.09 4.17 15.19
CA GLN A 74 -9.75 5.19 16.17
C GLN A 74 -9.70 6.59 15.55
N GLU A 75 -9.20 6.71 14.33
CA GLU A 75 -9.15 7.98 13.60
C GLU A 75 -10.53 8.48 13.17
N ILE A 76 -11.43 7.58 12.79
CA ILE A 76 -12.84 7.88 12.53
C ILE A 76 -13.49 8.43 13.80
N VAL A 77 -13.32 7.77 14.95
CA VAL A 77 -13.84 8.25 16.25
C VAL A 77 -13.23 9.59 16.66
N LYS A 78 -11.93 9.81 16.41
CA LYS A 78 -11.29 11.12 16.65
C LYS A 78 -11.87 12.22 15.76
N GLY A 79 -12.22 11.89 14.51
CA GLY A 79 -12.94 12.81 13.61
C GLY A 79 -14.30 13.18 14.18
N LEU A 80 -15.06 12.17 14.63
CA LEU A 80 -16.37 12.36 15.24
C LEU A 80 -16.30 13.30 16.46
N LYS A 81 -15.27 13.19 17.31
CA LYS A 81 -15.09 14.07 18.49
C LYS A 81 -14.99 15.54 18.15
N LYS A 82 -14.57 15.91 16.93
CA LYS A 82 -14.52 17.30 16.48
C LYS A 82 -15.90 17.88 16.19
N LEU A 83 -16.94 17.06 16.02
CA LEU A 83 -18.33 17.49 15.87
C LEU A 83 -19.03 17.85 17.18
N GLY A 84 -18.44 17.48 18.31
CA GLY A 84 -19.05 17.71 19.61
C GLY A 84 -18.95 19.17 20.03
N ASP A 85 -19.78 20.04 19.45
CA ASP A 85 -19.75 21.50 19.68
C ASP A 85 -20.25 21.91 21.07
N THR A 86 -20.97 21.02 21.75
CA THR A 86 -21.50 21.22 23.11
C THR A 86 -20.98 20.15 24.06
N LYS A 87 -20.89 20.44 25.36
CA LYS A 87 -20.42 19.46 26.37
C LYS A 87 -21.19 18.14 26.35
N ASP A 88 -22.49 18.18 26.08
CA ASP A 88 -23.34 16.99 26.01
C ASP A 88 -23.13 16.22 24.70
N ALA A 89 -22.95 16.93 23.58
CA ALA A 89 -22.57 16.30 22.31
C ALA A 89 -21.19 15.65 22.37
N SER A 90 -20.19 16.31 22.98
CA SER A 90 -18.85 15.74 23.15
C SER A 90 -18.87 14.45 23.98
N LYS A 91 -19.72 14.38 25.01
CA LYS A 91 -19.92 13.15 25.80
C LYS A 91 -20.57 12.05 24.97
N ALA A 92 -21.67 12.36 24.30
CA ALA A 92 -22.39 11.38 23.47
C ALA A 92 -21.49 10.80 22.36
N VAL A 93 -20.63 11.64 21.76
CA VAL A 93 -19.65 11.23 20.77
C VAL A 93 -18.51 10.39 21.38
N ALA A 94 -18.09 10.67 22.61
CA ALA A 94 -17.01 9.93 23.25
C ALA A 94 -17.33 8.46 23.51
N ASP A 95 -18.63 8.13 23.63
CA ASP A 95 -19.12 6.78 23.87
C ASP A 95 -19.25 5.94 22.58
N VAL A 96 -19.12 6.55 21.40
CA VAL A 96 -19.26 5.87 20.11
C VAL A 96 -18.07 4.95 19.84
N LYS A 97 -18.35 3.65 19.73
CA LYS A 97 -17.36 2.61 19.39
C LYS A 97 -17.83 1.69 18.26
N SER A 98 -19.10 1.78 17.87
CA SER A 98 -19.71 0.90 16.89
C SER A 98 -20.73 1.64 16.00
N ILE A 99 -21.12 0.98 14.91
CA ILE A 99 -22.20 1.43 14.00
C ILE A 99 -23.54 1.58 14.75
N LYS A 100 -23.78 0.74 15.76
CA LYS A 100 -24.99 0.84 16.60
C LYS A 100 -25.01 2.15 17.39
N ASP A 101 -23.89 2.50 18.00
CA ASP A 101 -23.77 3.75 18.76
C ASP A 101 -23.94 4.98 17.85
N LEU A 102 -23.41 4.91 16.61
CA LEU A 102 -23.64 5.95 15.60
C LEU A 102 -25.12 6.10 15.22
N SER A 103 -25.83 4.98 15.07
CA SER A 103 -27.26 4.97 14.77
C SER A 103 -28.09 5.60 15.89
N GLU A 104 -27.67 5.45 17.15
CA GLU A 104 -28.28 6.15 18.28
C GLU A 104 -27.91 7.63 18.34
N LEU A 105 -26.65 7.97 18.05
CA LEU A 105 -26.18 9.35 18.02
C LEU A 105 -26.91 10.17 16.96
N ILE A 106 -27.16 9.56 15.79
CA ILE A 106 -28.00 10.08 14.71
C ILE A 106 -29.37 10.55 15.22
N LYS A 107 -30.03 9.74 16.06
CA LYS A 107 -31.33 10.08 16.64
C LYS A 107 -31.25 11.24 17.64
N LYS A 108 -30.12 11.37 18.36
CA LYS A 108 -29.87 12.43 19.35
C LYS A 108 -29.45 13.75 18.71
N MET A 109 -28.82 13.72 17.53
CA MET A 109 -28.25 14.88 16.85
C MET A 109 -28.68 14.95 15.37
N PRO A 110 -30.00 15.09 15.09
CA PRO A 110 -30.51 15.11 13.72
C PRO A 110 -29.94 16.26 12.88
N GLN A 111 -29.51 17.36 13.52
CA GLN A 111 -28.86 18.48 12.83
C GLN A 111 -27.48 18.12 12.22
N HIS A 112 -26.80 17.08 12.72
CA HIS A 112 -25.54 16.56 12.17
C HIS A 112 -25.75 15.27 11.35
N GLN A 113 -26.99 14.92 10.99
CA GLN A 113 -27.32 13.66 10.32
C GLN A 113 -26.44 13.35 9.11
N LYS A 114 -26.24 14.33 8.23
CA LYS A 114 -25.46 14.15 6.99
C LYS A 114 -24.02 13.73 7.29
N GLU A 115 -23.42 14.35 8.31
CA GLU A 115 -22.04 14.07 8.68
C GLU A 115 -21.93 12.74 9.43
N LEU A 116 -22.86 12.45 10.35
CA LEU A 116 -22.92 11.17 11.05
C LEU A 116 -23.15 9.98 10.09
N ASN A 117 -23.93 10.17 9.02
CA ASN A 117 -24.10 9.18 7.96
C ASN A 117 -22.77 8.90 7.26
N LYS A 118 -21.94 9.92 7.00
CA LYS A 118 -20.62 9.76 6.41
C LYS A 118 -19.70 8.93 7.30
N PHE A 119 -19.64 9.23 8.60
CA PHE A 119 -18.91 8.41 9.57
C PHE A 119 -19.41 6.95 9.59
N THR A 120 -20.74 6.76 9.50
CA THR A 120 -21.36 5.43 9.45
C THR A 120 -20.91 4.63 8.22
N SER A 121 -20.89 5.24 7.03
CA SER A 121 -20.42 4.56 5.81
C SER A 121 -18.95 4.14 5.90
N HIS A 122 -18.08 5.00 6.47
CA HIS A 122 -16.68 4.65 6.70
C HIS A 122 -16.49 3.53 7.73
N PHE A 123 -17.34 3.47 8.76
CA PHE A 123 -17.33 2.33 9.69
C PHE A 123 -17.74 1.02 9.00
N HIS A 124 -18.74 1.06 8.12
CA HIS A 124 -19.12 -0.11 7.31
C HIS A 124 -17.96 -0.58 6.43
N LEU A 125 -17.29 0.34 5.74
CA LEU A 125 -16.11 0.05 4.93
C LEU A 125 -15.02 -0.69 5.74
N VAL A 126 -14.69 -0.17 6.93
CA VAL A 126 -13.69 -0.77 7.82
C VAL A 126 -14.12 -2.13 8.35
N GLU A 127 -15.38 -2.29 8.79
CA GLU A 127 -15.89 -3.56 9.29
C GLU A 127 -15.92 -4.64 8.20
N ASP A 128 -16.25 -4.28 6.97
CA ASP A 128 -16.24 -5.18 5.82
C ASP A 128 -14.81 -5.62 5.46
N CYS A 129 -13.85 -4.69 5.46
CA CYS A 129 -12.43 -5.03 5.34
C CYS A 129 -11.98 -6.00 6.45
N MET A 130 -12.31 -5.68 7.70
CA MET A 130 -11.94 -6.51 8.85
C MET A 130 -12.64 -7.87 8.87
N ARG A 131 -13.84 -7.98 8.27
CA ARG A 131 -14.54 -9.25 8.07
C ARG A 131 -13.76 -10.14 7.10
N ASN A 132 -13.39 -9.62 5.93
CA ASN A 132 -12.56 -10.37 4.97
C ASN A 132 -11.19 -10.71 5.54
N TYR A 133 -10.59 -9.80 6.30
CA TYR A 133 -9.33 -10.05 7.02
C TYR A 133 -9.39 -11.29 7.91
N ARG A 134 -10.41 -11.34 8.79
CA ARG A 134 -10.61 -12.46 9.72
C ARG A 134 -11.02 -13.77 9.02
N ASN A 135 -11.51 -13.69 7.80
CA ASN A 135 -11.98 -14.84 7.03
C ASN A 135 -10.86 -15.57 6.27
N GLY A 136 -9.60 -15.11 6.35
CA GLY A 136 -8.46 -15.86 5.82
C GLY A 136 -7.25 -15.02 5.44
N VAL A 137 -7.47 -13.75 5.07
CA VAL A 137 -6.39 -12.85 4.64
C VAL A 137 -5.34 -12.64 5.76
N ASP A 138 -5.73 -12.72 7.04
CA ASP A 138 -4.80 -12.63 8.17
C ASP A 138 -3.71 -13.74 8.16
N LYS A 139 -4.05 -14.92 7.63
CA LYS A 139 -3.12 -16.05 7.51
C LYS A 139 -2.25 -15.89 6.27
N LEU A 140 -2.82 -15.46 5.16
CA LEU A 140 -2.11 -15.17 3.90
C LEU A 140 -1.04 -14.11 4.13
N CYS A 141 -1.42 -12.94 4.68
CA CYS A 141 -0.50 -11.84 4.98
C CYS A 141 0.72 -12.31 5.79
N LYS A 142 0.58 -13.22 6.76
CA LYS A 142 1.72 -13.70 7.55
C LYS A 142 2.75 -14.42 6.67
N VAL A 143 2.28 -15.33 5.82
CA VAL A 143 3.14 -16.11 4.92
C VAL A 143 3.70 -15.22 3.82
N GLU A 144 2.89 -14.36 3.21
CA GLU A 144 3.34 -13.39 2.21
C GLU A 144 4.49 -12.52 2.72
N GLN A 145 4.37 -11.99 3.94
CA GLN A 145 5.39 -11.13 4.53
C GLN A 145 6.67 -11.91 4.83
N ASP A 146 6.56 -13.18 5.24
CA ASP A 146 7.71 -14.07 5.41
C ASP A 146 8.39 -14.37 4.06
N LEU A 147 7.62 -14.58 2.99
CA LEU A 147 8.12 -14.83 1.64
C LEU A 147 8.78 -13.59 1.03
N ALA A 148 8.13 -12.43 1.13
CA ALA A 148 8.59 -11.17 0.57
C ALA A 148 9.84 -10.64 1.26
N THR A 149 9.91 -10.74 2.60
CA THR A 149 11.06 -10.26 3.37
C THR A 149 12.17 -11.29 3.52
N HIS A 150 11.89 -12.57 3.26
CA HIS A 150 12.73 -13.73 3.57
C HIS A 150 13.05 -13.91 5.06
N LEU A 151 12.34 -13.20 5.94
CA LEU A 151 12.54 -13.18 7.37
C LEU A 151 11.23 -13.48 8.10
N ASN A 152 11.29 -14.16 9.23
CA ASN A 152 10.14 -14.27 10.13
C ASN A 152 9.96 -12.96 10.94
N VAL A 153 8.92 -12.90 11.76
CA VAL A 153 8.62 -11.72 12.60
C VAL A 153 9.72 -11.42 13.65
N GLN A 154 10.62 -12.38 13.91
CA GLN A 154 11.80 -12.22 14.77
C GLN A 154 13.04 -11.74 14.00
N GLY A 155 12.96 -11.60 12.66
CA GLY A 155 14.09 -11.21 11.82
C GLY A 155 15.03 -12.38 11.46
N GLU A 156 14.60 -13.62 11.65
CA GLU A 156 15.38 -14.81 11.31
C GLU A 156 15.05 -15.29 9.89
N ARG A 157 16.06 -15.78 9.15
CA ARG A 157 15.84 -16.28 7.79
C ARG A 157 14.92 -17.50 7.77
N ILE A 158 13.96 -17.48 6.86
CA ILE A 158 13.07 -18.61 6.60
C ILE A 158 13.86 -19.76 5.95
N LYS A 159 13.84 -20.93 6.58
CA LYS A 159 14.57 -22.13 6.11
C LYS A 159 13.78 -22.97 5.12
N ASP A 160 12.46 -23.09 5.31
CA ASP A 160 11.59 -23.92 4.48
C ASP A 160 10.31 -23.15 4.13
N PRO A 161 10.35 -22.32 3.07
CA PRO A 161 9.21 -21.53 2.63
C PRO A 161 8.02 -22.39 2.16
N VAL A 162 8.29 -23.55 1.54
CA VAL A 162 7.26 -24.44 0.98
C VAL A 162 6.36 -24.97 2.09
N ARG A 163 6.91 -25.28 3.27
CA ARG A 163 6.14 -25.72 4.43
C ARG A 163 5.18 -24.64 4.95
N LEU A 164 5.55 -23.35 4.85
CA LEU A 164 4.68 -22.24 5.24
C LEU A 164 3.51 -22.09 4.26
N MET A 165 3.78 -22.29 2.97
CA MET A 165 2.80 -22.16 1.90
C MET A 165 1.83 -23.33 1.82
N ALA A 166 2.27 -24.56 2.09
CA ALA A 166 1.50 -25.78 1.84
C ALA A 166 0.05 -25.77 2.39
N PRO A 167 -0.24 -25.23 3.61
CA PRO A 167 -1.61 -25.15 4.12
C PRO A 167 -2.49 -24.11 3.41
N LEU A 168 -1.89 -23.17 2.68
CA LEU A 168 -2.53 -22.01 2.03
C LEU A 168 -2.35 -22.00 0.52
N LEU A 169 -1.82 -23.08 -0.07
CA LEU A 169 -1.37 -23.14 -1.45
C LEU A 169 -2.50 -23.01 -2.49
N ILE A 170 -3.74 -22.81 -2.06
CA ILE A 170 -4.88 -22.50 -2.93
C ILE A 170 -4.71 -21.15 -3.63
N ASP A 171 -3.88 -20.27 -3.04
CA ASP A 171 -3.60 -18.92 -3.52
C ASP A 171 -2.40 -18.91 -4.50
N PRO A 172 -2.60 -18.54 -5.79
CA PRO A 172 -1.53 -18.52 -6.79
C PRO A 172 -0.50 -17.42 -6.57
N GLU A 173 -0.85 -16.32 -5.87
CA GLU A 173 0.07 -15.23 -5.53
C GLU A 173 1.19 -15.73 -4.61
N LEU A 174 0.90 -16.65 -3.67
CA LEU A 174 1.94 -17.30 -2.86
C LEU A 174 2.97 -18.05 -3.72
N ILE A 175 2.53 -18.69 -4.80
CA ILE A 175 3.42 -19.40 -5.74
C ILE A 175 4.33 -18.39 -6.45
N LEU A 176 3.76 -17.27 -6.90
CA LEU A 176 4.53 -16.19 -7.54
C LEU A 176 5.57 -15.59 -6.60
N LEU A 177 5.19 -15.27 -5.36
CA LEU A 177 6.10 -14.76 -4.32
C LEU A 177 7.23 -15.74 -4.04
N TYR A 178 6.93 -17.03 -3.98
CA TYR A 178 7.94 -18.07 -3.81
C TYR A 178 8.92 -18.13 -4.98
N ILE A 179 8.43 -18.12 -6.22
CA ILE A 179 9.26 -18.15 -7.43
C ILE A 179 10.20 -16.93 -7.47
N LEU A 180 9.64 -15.74 -7.20
CA LEU A 180 10.40 -14.49 -7.12
C LEU A 180 11.49 -14.60 -6.04
N GLY A 181 11.14 -15.09 -4.86
CA GLY A 181 12.06 -15.28 -3.75
C GLY A 181 13.18 -16.29 -4.00
N GLN A 182 12.91 -17.34 -4.78
CA GLN A 182 13.92 -18.33 -5.18
C GLN A 182 14.74 -17.92 -6.41
N ASN A 183 14.41 -16.78 -7.01
CA ASN A 183 14.96 -16.34 -8.31
C ASN A 183 14.83 -17.44 -9.38
N GLY A 184 13.62 -17.97 -9.50
CA GLY A 184 13.25 -19.04 -10.41
C GLY A 184 13.41 -20.46 -9.84
N VAL A 185 12.52 -21.35 -10.29
CA VAL A 185 12.42 -22.76 -9.85
C VAL A 185 12.58 -23.73 -11.03
N THR A 186 12.76 -25.02 -10.75
CA THR A 186 12.69 -26.03 -11.81
C THR A 186 11.26 -26.21 -12.29
N GLU A 187 11.07 -26.60 -13.55
CA GLU A 187 9.71 -26.85 -14.07
C GLU A 187 9.00 -27.99 -13.34
N GLU A 188 9.74 -29.01 -12.90
CA GLU A 188 9.21 -30.09 -12.07
C GLU A 188 8.64 -29.55 -10.74
N ASN A 189 9.38 -28.66 -10.06
CA ASN A 189 8.91 -28.06 -8.81
C ASN A 189 7.71 -27.13 -9.04
N LEU A 190 7.71 -26.35 -10.14
CA LEU A 190 6.56 -25.53 -10.51
C LEU A 190 5.31 -26.39 -10.71
N ASN A 191 5.41 -27.46 -11.51
CA ASN A 191 4.27 -28.35 -11.77
C ASN A 191 3.75 -29.01 -10.49
N LYS A 192 4.63 -29.39 -9.55
CA LYS A 192 4.23 -29.92 -8.23
C LYS A 192 3.48 -28.89 -7.40
N LEU A 193 3.95 -27.65 -7.37
CA LEU A 193 3.27 -26.55 -6.66
C LEU A 193 1.87 -26.31 -7.23
N LEU A 194 1.74 -26.23 -8.56
CA LEU A 194 0.46 -26.03 -9.24
C LEU A 194 -0.51 -27.19 -8.98
N GLN A 195 -0.01 -28.42 -9.00
CA GLN A 195 -0.82 -29.60 -8.70
C GLN A 195 -1.33 -29.60 -7.26
N HIS A 196 -0.48 -29.25 -6.30
CA HIS A 196 -0.87 -29.18 -4.89
C HIS A 196 -1.84 -28.01 -4.61
N ALA A 197 -1.70 -26.92 -5.37
CA ALA A 197 -2.55 -25.74 -5.31
C ALA A 197 -3.94 -25.96 -5.94
N ASN A 198 -4.11 -27.04 -6.71
CA ASN A 198 -5.26 -27.25 -7.57
C ASN A 198 -5.49 -26.09 -8.57
N VAL A 199 -4.40 -25.43 -8.98
CA VAL A 199 -4.44 -24.35 -9.99
C VAL A 199 -4.57 -24.99 -11.37
N PRO A 200 -5.57 -24.58 -12.19
CA PRO A 200 -5.72 -25.09 -13.54
C PRO A 200 -4.45 -24.89 -14.37
N ILE A 201 -4.11 -25.88 -15.21
CA ILE A 201 -2.94 -25.78 -16.11
C ILE A 201 -3.09 -24.58 -17.06
N THR A 202 -4.32 -24.16 -17.37
CA THR A 202 -4.60 -22.95 -18.14
C THR A 202 -4.06 -21.68 -17.48
N GLU A 203 -3.95 -21.65 -16.15
CA GLU A 203 -3.39 -20.52 -15.40
C GLU A 203 -1.87 -20.62 -15.22
N LYS A 204 -1.25 -21.76 -15.57
CA LYS A 204 0.21 -21.89 -15.61
C LYS A 204 0.83 -20.82 -16.50
N GLU A 205 0.17 -20.48 -17.60
CA GLU A 205 0.65 -19.46 -18.53
C GLU A 205 0.78 -18.09 -17.85
N THR A 206 -0.21 -17.70 -17.04
CA THR A 206 -0.18 -16.47 -16.23
C THR A 206 1.08 -16.39 -15.37
N ILE A 207 1.45 -17.50 -14.71
CA ILE A 207 2.65 -17.57 -13.88
C ILE A 207 3.93 -17.50 -14.72
N THR A 208 3.97 -18.22 -15.84
CA THR A 208 5.15 -18.20 -16.73
C THR A 208 5.33 -16.88 -17.46
N ASN A 209 4.25 -16.14 -17.70
CA ASN A 209 4.28 -14.83 -18.35
C ASN A 209 4.97 -13.76 -17.49
N LEU A 210 5.19 -14.00 -16.20
CA LEU A 210 6.06 -13.17 -15.37
C LEU A 210 7.47 -13.04 -15.97
N ALA A 211 7.93 -14.03 -16.75
CA ALA A 211 9.20 -13.95 -17.48
C ALA A 211 9.23 -12.87 -18.56
N LEU A 212 8.07 -12.43 -19.07
CA LEU A 212 7.94 -11.33 -20.02
C LEU A 212 8.26 -9.97 -19.38
N LEU A 213 8.18 -9.87 -18.05
CA LEU A 213 8.65 -8.71 -17.29
C LEU A 213 10.17 -8.75 -17.01
N GLY A 214 10.90 -9.67 -17.65
CA GLY A 214 12.35 -9.81 -17.48
C GLY A 214 12.76 -10.64 -16.26
N LEU A 215 11.82 -11.31 -15.60
CA LEU A 215 12.04 -12.04 -14.35
C LEU A 215 12.36 -13.53 -14.59
N ASN A 216 13.01 -14.18 -13.62
CA ASN A 216 13.35 -15.60 -13.70
C ASN A 216 12.19 -16.40 -13.09
N VAL A 217 11.48 -17.14 -13.93
CA VAL A 217 10.40 -18.04 -13.48
C VAL A 217 10.90 -19.48 -13.44
N THR A 218 11.41 -19.99 -14.56
CA THR A 218 11.97 -21.33 -14.67
C THR A 218 13.47 -21.29 -14.93
N THR A 219 14.22 -22.24 -14.36
CA THR A 219 15.69 -22.26 -14.47
C THR A 219 16.21 -23.05 -15.68
N GLN A 220 15.34 -23.60 -16.54
CA GLN A 220 15.75 -24.47 -17.65
C GLN A 220 16.58 -23.75 -18.71
N GLN A 221 16.32 -22.47 -18.96
CA GLN A 221 17.07 -21.66 -19.93
C GLN A 221 18.27 -20.93 -19.29
N GLY A 222 18.65 -21.32 -18.06
CA GLY A 222 19.58 -20.57 -17.23
C GLY A 222 18.88 -19.42 -16.48
N ARG A 223 19.59 -18.86 -15.50
CA ARG A 223 19.11 -17.69 -14.73
C ARG A 223 19.70 -16.42 -15.32
N LYS A 224 18.86 -15.44 -15.62
CA LYS A 224 19.31 -14.07 -15.93
C LYS A 224 19.85 -13.42 -14.66
N ASP A 225 20.86 -12.57 -14.79
CA ASP A 225 21.28 -11.70 -13.69
C ASP A 225 20.25 -10.57 -13.56
N ILE A 226 19.35 -10.72 -12.58
CA ILE A 226 18.28 -9.75 -12.31
C ILE A 226 18.78 -8.79 -11.25
N TRP A 227 18.56 -7.50 -11.50
CA TRP A 227 18.85 -6.48 -10.51
C TRP A 227 18.05 -6.74 -9.23
N THR A 228 18.77 -6.87 -8.12
CA THR A 228 18.16 -6.94 -6.79
C THR A 228 18.37 -5.59 -6.10
N PRO A 229 17.30 -4.86 -5.74
CA PRO A 229 17.43 -3.59 -5.05
C PRO A 229 18.11 -3.77 -3.70
N THR A 230 19.07 -2.90 -3.38
CA THR A 230 19.60 -2.83 -2.01
C THR A 230 18.55 -2.15 -1.14
N ARG A 231 17.99 -2.89 -0.18
CA ARG A 231 16.90 -2.42 0.68
C ARG A 231 17.44 -1.53 1.80
N ARG A 232 16.75 -0.41 2.08
CA ARG A 232 17.11 0.48 3.19
C ARG A 232 16.77 -0.16 4.54
N GLU A 233 17.62 0.05 5.55
CA GLU A 233 17.35 -0.36 6.92
C GLU A 233 16.39 0.64 7.60
N ARG A 234 15.26 0.14 8.14
CA ARG A 234 14.16 0.96 8.66
C ARG A 234 13.87 0.64 10.14
N ALA A 235 14.86 0.80 11.01
CA ALA A 235 14.77 0.39 12.42
C ALA A 235 13.76 1.19 13.27
N ASN A 236 13.39 2.41 12.86
CA ASN A 236 12.55 3.32 13.65
C ASN A 236 11.10 3.43 13.17
N GLU A 237 10.70 2.69 12.13
CA GLU A 237 9.31 2.70 11.65
C GLU A 237 8.49 1.74 12.52
N GLN A 238 7.27 2.15 12.92
CA GLN A 238 6.34 1.24 13.58
C GLN A 238 5.81 0.27 12.54
N VAL A 239 6.33 -0.96 12.58
CA VAL A 239 5.99 -1.99 11.61
C VAL A 239 5.02 -2.98 12.24
N TYR A 240 3.83 -3.11 11.66
CA TYR A 240 2.92 -4.20 12.00
C TYR A 240 3.52 -5.51 11.51
N GLN A 241 3.39 -6.59 12.28
CA GLN A 241 3.96 -7.90 11.93
C GLN A 241 3.48 -8.42 10.55
N THR A 242 2.27 -8.06 10.17
CA THR A 242 1.62 -8.40 8.89
C THR A 242 1.81 -7.33 7.81
N SER A 243 2.66 -6.32 8.03
CA SER A 243 2.94 -5.23 7.08
C SER A 243 4.41 -4.78 7.19
N ARG A 244 5.33 -5.72 6.98
CA ARG A 244 6.79 -5.52 7.07
C ARG A 244 7.43 -5.11 5.75
N TRP A 245 6.86 -5.55 4.64
CA TRP A 245 7.33 -5.20 3.32
C TRP A 245 7.14 -3.70 3.06
N VAL A 246 8.18 -3.09 2.51
CA VAL A 246 8.14 -1.73 1.99
C VAL A 246 8.27 -1.81 0.48
N PRO A 247 7.44 -1.10 -0.31
CA PRO A 247 7.61 -1.05 -1.76
C PRO A 247 9.02 -0.62 -2.16
N VAL A 248 9.61 -1.29 -3.16
CA VAL A 248 10.95 -0.91 -3.67
C VAL A 248 10.93 0.52 -4.19
N LEU A 249 9.79 0.97 -4.72
CA LEU A 249 9.59 2.33 -5.18
C LEU A 249 9.89 3.37 -4.09
N LYS A 250 9.59 3.09 -2.81
CA LYS A 250 9.91 4.00 -1.70
C LYS A 250 11.41 4.21 -1.56
N ASP A 251 12.18 3.12 -1.61
CA ASP A 251 13.64 3.18 -1.54
C ASP A 251 14.19 3.99 -2.73
N ILE A 252 13.68 3.78 -3.95
CA ILE A 252 14.07 4.54 -5.15
C ILE A 252 13.75 6.04 -4.99
N MET A 253 12.57 6.38 -4.47
CA MET A 253 12.16 7.78 -4.27
C MET A 253 13.05 8.47 -3.24
N GLU A 254 13.27 7.85 -2.08
CA GLU A 254 14.14 8.40 -1.04
C GLU A 254 15.61 8.50 -1.51
N ASP A 255 16.13 7.49 -2.23
CA ASP A 255 17.48 7.53 -2.81
C ASP A 255 17.62 8.62 -3.86
N THR A 256 16.56 8.88 -4.64
CA THR A 256 16.51 10.00 -5.58
C THR A 256 16.55 11.32 -4.84
N ILE A 257 15.80 11.48 -3.75
CA ILE A 257 15.77 12.72 -2.96
C ILE A 257 17.13 12.96 -2.27
N ASP A 258 17.74 11.91 -1.73
CA ASP A 258 19.04 11.95 -1.05
C ASP A 258 20.23 12.05 -2.01
N GLY A 259 20.04 11.70 -3.29
CA GLY A 259 21.11 11.68 -4.29
C GLY A 259 22.04 10.48 -4.19
N LYS A 260 21.49 9.37 -3.70
CA LYS A 260 22.18 8.10 -3.51
C LYS A 260 21.76 7.03 -4.52
N LEU A 261 20.81 7.36 -5.41
CA LEU A 261 20.36 6.45 -6.45
C LEU A 261 21.52 6.08 -7.39
N ASP A 262 21.70 4.79 -7.65
CA ASP A 262 22.82 4.28 -8.45
C ASP A 262 22.76 4.82 -9.89
N PRO A 263 23.71 5.69 -10.31
CA PRO A 263 23.69 6.30 -11.63
C PRO A 263 23.98 5.31 -12.77
N LYS A 264 24.56 4.13 -12.46
CA LYS A 264 24.77 3.07 -13.46
C LYS A 264 23.46 2.39 -13.86
N ARG A 265 22.49 2.34 -12.94
CA ARG A 265 21.17 1.73 -13.14
C ARG A 265 20.15 2.76 -13.59
N PHE A 266 20.19 3.92 -12.95
CA PHE A 266 19.31 5.05 -13.22
C PHE A 266 20.11 6.16 -13.89
N SER A 267 20.46 5.96 -15.16
CA SER A 267 21.21 6.94 -15.94
C SER A 267 20.28 8.04 -16.46
N SER A 268 20.66 9.30 -16.27
CA SER A 268 20.03 10.42 -16.97
C SER A 268 20.33 10.37 -18.47
N LEU A 269 19.37 10.79 -19.30
CA LEU A 269 19.60 10.88 -20.75
C LEU A 269 20.73 11.88 -21.05
N PRO A 270 21.58 11.61 -22.07
CA PRO A 270 22.65 12.53 -22.47
C PRO A 270 22.05 13.90 -22.85
N ASN A 271 22.62 14.97 -22.29
CA ASN A 271 22.16 16.38 -22.26
C ASN A 271 21.36 16.82 -21.02
N HIS A 272 21.10 15.93 -20.06
CA HIS A 272 20.79 16.38 -18.71
C HIS A 272 22.10 16.67 -17.98
N TYR A 273 22.30 17.92 -17.55
CA TYR A 273 23.42 18.29 -16.71
C TYR A 273 23.39 17.42 -15.45
N ALA A 274 24.30 16.46 -15.37
CA ALA A 274 24.59 15.76 -14.12
C ALA A 274 25.12 16.82 -13.15
N HIS A 275 24.26 17.27 -12.23
CA HIS A 275 24.62 18.29 -11.28
C HIS A 275 25.49 17.66 -10.18
N GLU A 276 26.81 17.72 -10.39
CA GLU A 276 27.80 17.49 -9.34
C GLU A 276 27.58 18.52 -8.21
N GLY A 277 27.24 18.04 -7.02
CA GLY A 277 27.13 18.85 -5.81
C GLY A 277 25.72 19.02 -5.26
N ARG A 278 25.13 17.93 -4.73
CA ARG A 278 23.97 18.01 -3.82
C ARG A 278 24.39 18.51 -2.45
N GLY A 279 24.71 19.79 -2.36
CA GLY A 279 24.54 20.54 -1.12
C GLY A 279 23.17 21.19 -1.16
N PHE A 280 22.20 20.70 -0.38
CA PHE A 280 21.00 21.49 -0.11
C PHE A 280 21.47 22.81 0.50
N ALA A 281 21.38 23.90 -0.27
CA ALA A 281 21.72 25.22 0.23
C ALA A 281 20.79 25.52 1.41
N LYS A 282 21.33 25.45 2.64
CA LYS A 282 20.67 26.00 3.82
C LYS A 282 20.57 27.50 3.59
N SER A 283 19.42 27.96 3.08
CA SER A 283 19.15 29.39 2.99
C SER A 283 19.06 29.96 4.40
N ALA A 284 20.15 30.55 4.86
CA ALA A 284 20.24 31.30 6.10
C ALA A 284 19.67 32.73 5.97
N ARG A 285 18.76 32.98 5.01
CA ARG A 285 18.13 34.29 4.85
C ARG A 285 16.68 34.11 4.41
N TYR A 286 15.78 33.98 5.38
CA TYR A 286 14.55 34.75 5.32
C TYR A 286 14.10 35.03 6.75
N GLY A 287 14.37 36.25 7.19
CA GLY A 287 13.66 36.83 8.32
C GLY A 287 12.17 36.79 8.01
N ARG A 288 11.39 36.56 9.07
CA ARG A 288 9.93 36.74 9.14
C ARG A 288 9.45 37.80 8.14
N TRP A 289 8.30 37.56 7.50
CA TRP A 289 7.17 38.49 7.39
C TRP A 289 5.95 37.71 6.89
N HIS A 290 4.84 37.86 7.63
CA HIS A 290 3.59 37.10 7.53
C HIS A 290 2.86 37.27 6.18
N LYS A 291 2.24 36.17 5.70
CA LYS A 291 0.80 36.07 5.40
C LYS A 291 0.45 34.65 4.92
N GLU A 292 -0.31 33.95 5.76
CA GLU A 292 -0.98 32.69 5.42
C GLU A 292 -2.16 32.98 4.47
N GLY A 293 -2.20 32.25 3.36
CA GLY A 293 -3.32 32.15 2.42
C GLY A 293 -3.38 30.71 1.89
N PRO A 294 -4.55 30.19 1.46
CA PRO A 294 -4.83 28.75 1.33
C PRO A 294 -4.20 28.08 0.10
N THR A 295 -3.23 28.71 -0.55
CA THR A 295 -2.50 28.20 -1.70
C THR A 295 -1.02 28.53 -1.56
N ALA A 296 -0.39 27.98 -0.52
CA ALA A 296 1.06 27.80 -0.57
C ALA A 296 1.35 26.78 -1.68
N ALA A 297 1.50 27.28 -2.91
CA ALA A 297 2.02 26.50 -4.02
C ALA A 297 3.31 25.85 -3.51
N HIS A 298 3.31 24.52 -3.40
CA HIS A 298 4.50 23.76 -3.02
C HIS A 298 5.57 24.02 -4.08
N SER A 299 6.38 25.04 -3.84
CA SER A 299 7.50 25.44 -4.68
C SER A 299 8.74 24.70 -4.19
N GLY A 300 8.75 23.39 -4.42
CA GLY A 300 9.88 22.51 -4.18
C GLY A 300 10.30 21.79 -5.46
N PRO A 301 11.48 21.17 -5.48
CA PRO A 301 11.83 20.24 -6.54
C PRO A 301 10.79 19.11 -6.59
N ARG A 302 10.43 18.68 -7.80
CA ARG A 302 9.41 17.63 -8.00
C ARG A 302 10.08 16.35 -8.43
N LEU A 303 9.65 15.24 -7.85
CA LEU A 303 9.97 13.91 -8.34
C LEU A 303 8.74 13.36 -9.06
N ILE A 304 8.90 13.00 -10.33
CA ILE A 304 7.87 12.32 -11.11
C ILE A 304 8.38 10.92 -11.40
N VAL A 305 7.60 9.90 -11.05
CA VAL A 305 7.92 8.51 -11.37
C VAL A 305 6.79 7.92 -12.18
N TYR A 306 7.13 7.32 -13.31
CA TYR A 306 6.19 6.63 -14.20
C TYR A 306 6.58 5.16 -14.31
N VAL A 307 5.69 4.28 -13.87
CA VAL A 307 5.88 2.83 -13.96
C VAL A 307 5.09 2.28 -15.15
N VAL A 308 5.81 1.78 -16.15
CA VAL A 308 5.23 1.08 -17.29
C VAL A 308 4.71 -0.28 -16.81
N GLY A 309 3.40 -0.49 -16.90
CA GLY A 309 2.73 -1.71 -16.42
C GLY A 309 1.89 -1.52 -15.15
N GLY A 310 1.77 -0.29 -14.66
CA GLY A 310 0.86 0.05 -13.57
C GLY A 310 1.55 0.24 -12.21
N VAL A 311 0.85 0.96 -11.34
CA VAL A 311 1.28 1.32 -9.98
C VAL A 311 0.26 0.77 -8.99
N THR A 312 0.73 0.22 -7.88
CA THR A 312 -0.13 -0.31 -6.81
C THR A 312 -0.56 0.78 -5.83
N TYR A 313 -1.61 0.54 -5.05
CA TYR A 313 -1.99 1.49 -3.98
C TYR A 313 -0.93 1.65 -2.90
N SER A 314 -0.12 0.62 -2.63
CA SER A 314 1.01 0.69 -1.70
C SER A 314 2.16 1.55 -2.24
N GLU A 315 2.41 1.52 -3.55
CA GLU A 315 3.34 2.42 -4.22
C GLU A 315 2.83 3.86 -4.27
N MET A 316 1.54 4.05 -4.53
CA MET A 316 0.90 5.37 -4.44
C MET A 316 1.05 5.93 -3.02
N ARG A 317 0.79 5.13 -1.98
CA ARG A 317 1.00 5.50 -0.58
C ARG A 317 2.44 5.95 -0.33
N ALA A 318 3.42 5.20 -0.84
CA ALA A 318 4.83 5.53 -0.67
C ALA A 318 5.22 6.90 -1.24
N ALA A 319 4.47 7.45 -2.20
CA ALA A 319 4.70 8.79 -2.73
C ALA A 319 4.18 9.91 -1.80
N TYR A 320 3.25 9.60 -0.87
CA TYR A 320 2.76 10.52 0.15
C TYR A 320 3.60 10.49 1.44
N GLU A 321 4.23 9.34 1.72
CA GLU A 321 5.14 9.14 2.85
C GLU A 321 6.45 9.93 2.68
#